data_AF-A0A7W7WJS6-F1
#
_entry.id   AF-A0A7W7WJS6-F1
#
_cell.length_a   1.000
_cell.length_b   1.000
_cell.length_c   1.000
_cell.angle_alpha   90.00
_cell.angle_beta   90.00
_cell.angle_gamma   90.00
#
_symmetry.space_group_name_H-M   'P 1'
#
loop_
_entity.id
_entity.type
_entity.pdbx_description
1 polymer ?
#
loop_
_entity_poly.entity_id
_entity_poly.type
_entity_poly.pdbx_seq_one_letter_code
_entity_poly.pdbx_strand_id
1 'polypeptide(L)'
;MAADATSRNRSVKGMTMRLRFIAKDPNSPDGDSPTVWVDEDTSDLVIQGWNADAGTVEECLRTGRIPDHEGVVRVPARMVRALREACDVAERGADRRAVEGHGADSSAPGDA
;
A
#
# COMPACT_ATOMS: atom_id res chain seq x y z
N MET A 1 -11.15 0.52 47.77
CA MET A 1 -11.84 0.96 46.54
C MET A 1 -10.86 0.82 45.40
N ALA A 2 -11.13 -0.13 44.51
CA ALA A 2 -10.32 -0.45 43.34
C ALA A 2 -10.74 0.44 42.16
N ALA A 3 -9.76 0.84 41.35
CA ALA A 3 -9.93 1.02 39.91
C ALA A 3 -8.57 0.80 39.24
N ASP A 4 -8.45 -0.40 38.68
CA ASP A 4 -7.45 -0.86 37.73
C ASP A 4 -7.40 0.09 36.52
N ALA A 5 -6.21 0.61 36.22
CA ALA A 5 -5.94 1.39 35.01
C ALA A 5 -4.92 0.67 34.12
N THR A 6 -5.12 -0.63 33.91
CA THR A 6 -4.52 -1.35 32.79
C THR A 6 -5.22 -0.96 31.48
N SER A 7 -5.00 0.28 31.01
CA SER A 7 -5.39 0.67 29.65
C SER A 7 -4.20 0.52 28.70
N ARG A 8 -3.96 -0.75 28.38
CA ARG A 8 -3.52 -1.28 27.08
C ARG A 8 -2.59 -0.35 26.29
N ASN A 9 -1.30 -0.48 26.59
CA ASN A 9 -0.24 -0.29 25.61
C ASN A 9 -0.49 -1.30 24.48
N ARG A 10 -1.30 -0.91 23.48
CA ARG A 10 -1.55 -1.73 22.30
C ARG A 10 -0.24 -1.73 21.52
N SER A 11 0.60 -2.69 21.89
CA SER A 11 1.88 -2.97 21.26
C SER A 11 1.65 -2.94 19.76
N VAL A 12 2.29 -1.99 19.07
CA VAL A 12 2.52 -2.10 17.64
C VAL A 12 3.37 -3.35 17.50
N LYS A 13 2.71 -4.50 17.42
CA LYS A 13 3.31 -5.76 17.04
C LYS A 13 3.92 -5.45 15.67
N GLY A 14 5.24 -5.32 15.62
CA GLY A 14 5.94 -4.82 14.45
C GLY A 14 5.43 -5.52 13.20
N MET A 15 4.68 -4.80 12.37
CA MET A 15 4.42 -5.21 11.00
C MET A 15 5.76 -5.10 10.31
N THR A 16 6.44 -6.23 10.19
CA THR A 16 7.58 -6.33 9.29
C THR A 16 7.03 -6.16 7.89
N MET A 17 7.08 -4.94 7.33
CA MET A 17 6.61 -4.69 5.96
C MET A 17 7.36 -5.58 4.98
N ARG A 18 6.68 -6.60 4.45
CA ARG A 18 7.23 -7.51 3.46
C ARG A 18 6.93 -6.97 2.07
N LEU A 19 7.83 -6.15 1.56
CA LEU A 19 7.70 -5.57 0.22
C LEU A 19 8.16 -6.56 -0.85
N ARG A 20 7.23 -6.99 -1.71
CA ARG A 20 7.55 -7.74 -2.93
C ARG A 20 7.95 -6.77 -4.04
N PHE A 21 9.18 -6.88 -4.50
CA PHE A 21 9.66 -6.13 -5.67
C PHE A 21 8.93 -6.55 -6.94
N ILE A 22 8.50 -5.57 -7.74
CA ILE A 22 7.88 -5.78 -9.05
C ILE A 22 8.85 -5.37 -10.15
N ALA A 23 9.22 -4.08 -10.18
CA ALA A 23 10.14 -3.58 -11.18
C ALA A 23 10.80 -2.27 -10.74
N LYS A 24 11.93 -1.99 -11.39
CA LYS A 24 12.62 -0.70 -11.40
C LYS A 24 12.70 -0.23 -12.85
N ASP A 25 12.62 1.09 -13.05
CA ASP A 25 12.72 1.67 -14.38
C ASP A 25 14.05 1.30 -15.08
N PRO A 26 14.01 0.62 -16.24
CA PRO A 26 15.19 0.12 -16.93
C PRO A 26 16.04 1.22 -17.59
N ASN A 27 15.47 2.42 -17.79
CA ASN A 27 16.12 3.50 -18.55
C ASN A 27 16.67 4.61 -17.66
N SER A 28 16.99 4.31 -16.40
CA SER A 28 17.40 5.35 -15.45
C SER A 28 18.93 5.51 -15.44
N PRO A 29 19.45 6.69 -15.83
CA PRO A 29 20.89 6.87 -16.08
C PRO A 29 21.76 6.93 -14.82
N ASP A 30 21.21 7.30 -13.65
CA ASP A 30 22.01 7.61 -12.45
C ASP A 30 21.48 7.02 -11.13
N GLY A 31 20.67 5.96 -11.20
CA GLY A 31 20.26 5.18 -10.01
C GLY A 31 19.03 5.65 -9.24
N ASP A 32 18.62 6.91 -9.43
CA ASP A 32 17.36 7.48 -8.90
C ASP A 32 16.20 7.18 -9.85
N SER A 33 15.56 6.04 -9.65
CA SER A 33 14.59 5.51 -10.60
C SER A 33 13.28 5.12 -9.93
N PRO A 34 12.14 5.34 -10.59
CA PRO A 34 10.88 4.88 -10.05
C PRO A 34 10.90 3.37 -9.90
N THR A 35 10.51 2.92 -8.71
CA THR A 35 10.54 1.53 -8.30
C THR A 35 9.20 1.18 -7.67
N VAL A 36 8.69 0.00 -8.02
CA VAL A 36 7.36 -0.44 -7.61
C VAL A 36 7.50 -1.73 -6.81
N TRP A 37 6.82 -1.76 -5.66
CA TRP A 37 6.63 -2.93 -4.82
C TRP A 37 5.15 -3.14 -4.52
N VAL A 38 4.82 -4.33 -4.03
CA VAL A 38 3.54 -4.63 -3.37
C VAL A 38 3.84 -5.01 -1.93
N ASP A 39 3.17 -4.38 -0.97
CA ASP A 39 3.17 -4.82 0.42
C ASP A 39 2.43 -6.16 0.52
N GLU A 40 3.09 -7.24 0.91
CA GLU A 40 2.45 -8.56 0.99
C GLU A 40 1.44 -8.67 2.14
N ASP A 41 1.54 -7.82 3.16
CA ASP A 41 0.63 -7.83 4.30
C ASP A 41 -0.68 -7.11 3.93
N THR A 42 -0.59 -5.96 3.25
CA THR A 42 -1.77 -5.12 2.92
C THR A 42 -2.21 -5.19 1.46
N SER A 43 -1.41 -5.78 0.57
CA SER A 43 -1.53 -5.66 -0.90
C SER A 43 -1.44 -4.24 -1.45
N ASP A 44 -1.04 -3.26 -0.64
CA ASP A 44 -0.91 -1.90 -1.16
C ASP A 44 0.27 -1.80 -2.13
N LEU A 45 0.10 -1.00 -3.18
CA LEU A 45 1.19 -0.65 -4.07
C LEU A 45 2.06 0.41 -3.39
N VAL A 46 3.36 0.14 -3.32
CA VAL A 46 4.36 1.09 -2.83
C VAL A 46 5.20 1.55 -4.01
N ILE A 47 5.26 2.86 -4.23
CA ILE A 47 5.94 3.44 -5.39
C ILE A 47 6.92 4.50 -4.91
N GLN A 48 8.20 4.29 -5.22
CA GLN A 48 9.21 5.35 -5.19
C GLN A 48 9.24 6.00 -6.57
N GLY A 49 9.36 7.33 -6.64
CA GLY A 49 9.43 8.07 -7.89
C GLY A 49 9.92 9.50 -7.66
N TRP A 50 9.93 10.30 -8.71
CA TRP A 50 10.29 11.72 -8.60
C TRP A 50 9.10 12.55 -8.13
N ASN A 51 9.35 13.58 -7.34
CA ASN A 51 8.32 14.55 -7.00
C ASN A 51 7.84 15.28 -8.26
N ALA A 52 6.54 15.55 -8.34
CA ALA A 52 5.99 16.37 -9.40
C ALA A 52 6.47 17.85 -9.27
N ASP A 53 6.69 18.49 -10.42
CA ASP A 53 6.89 19.94 -10.50
C ASP A 53 5.63 20.73 -10.07
N ALA A 54 5.83 22.01 -9.76
CA ALA A 54 4.78 22.89 -9.27
C ALA A 54 3.58 23.00 -10.22
N GLY A 55 3.82 23.07 -11.53
CA GLY A 55 2.74 23.17 -12.52
C GLY A 55 1.86 21.91 -12.56
N THR A 56 2.45 20.73 -12.41
CA THR A 56 1.70 19.47 -12.32
C THR A 56 0.91 19.39 -11.02
N VAL A 57 1.52 19.81 -9.89
CA VAL A 57 0.83 19.87 -8.59
C VAL A 57 -0.37 20.83 -8.66
N GLU A 58 -0.20 22.00 -9.27
CA GLU A 58 -1.28 22.97 -9.47
C GLU A 58 -2.43 22.40 -10.31
N GLU A 59 -2.13 21.66 -11.38
CA GLU A 59 -3.16 20.99 -12.18
C GLU A 59 -3.90 19.91 -11.37
N CYS A 60 -3.20 19.11 -10.55
CA CYS A 60 -3.84 18.15 -9.65
C CYS A 60 -4.81 18.84 -8.68
N LEU A 61 -4.41 19.99 -8.12
CA LEU A 61 -5.23 20.78 -7.20
C LEU A 61 -6.52 21.34 -7.84
N ARG A 62 -6.64 21.36 -9.17
CA ARG A 62 -7.90 21.73 -9.83
C ARG A 62 -9.01 20.70 -9.61
N THR A 63 -8.65 19.45 -9.34
CA THR A 63 -9.61 18.34 -9.16
C THR A 63 -9.76 17.91 -7.70
N GLY A 64 -8.89 18.38 -6.80
CA GLY A 64 -8.88 17.95 -5.40
C GLY A 64 -7.93 18.76 -4.52
N ARG A 65 -7.65 18.25 -3.33
CA ARG A 65 -6.71 18.83 -2.36
C ARG A 65 -5.55 17.88 -2.14
N ILE A 66 -4.38 18.43 -1.82
CA ILE A 66 -3.19 17.66 -1.42
C ILE A 66 -2.83 18.12 0.00
N PRO A 67 -3.25 17.41 1.06
CA PRO A 67 -2.85 17.65 2.44
C PRO A 67 -1.34 17.46 2.66
N ASP A 68 -0.81 17.98 3.77
CA ASP A 68 0.62 17.95 4.12
C ASP A 68 1.23 16.54 4.23
N HIS A 69 0.41 15.51 4.43
CA HIS A 69 0.85 14.11 4.51
C HIS A 69 0.67 13.34 3.20
N GLU A 70 0.21 14.01 2.13
CA GLU A 70 0.06 13.45 0.79
C GLU A 70 1.06 14.12 -0.16
N GLY A 71 1.41 13.42 -1.25
CA GLY A 71 2.35 13.93 -2.24
C GLY A 71 2.04 13.40 -3.63
N VAL A 72 2.45 14.16 -4.65
CA VAL A 72 2.30 13.76 -6.05
C VAL A 72 3.64 13.25 -6.56
N VAL A 73 3.68 11.96 -6.87
CA VAL A 73 4.83 11.30 -7.49
C VAL A 73 4.60 11.15 -8.99
N ARG A 74 5.62 11.48 -9.77
CA ARG A 74 5.62 11.30 -11.21
C ARG A 74 6.22 9.96 -11.59
N VAL A 75 5.43 9.16 -12.28
CA VAL A 75 5.84 7.86 -12.82
C VAL A 75 5.81 7.92 -14.34
N PRO A 76 6.92 7.63 -15.05
CA PRO A 76 6.96 7.64 -16.51
C PRO A 76 5.99 6.65 -17.15
N ALA A 77 5.46 7.00 -18.32
CA ALA A 77 4.59 6.11 -19.09
C ALA A 77 5.23 4.75 -19.43
N ARG A 78 6.55 4.65 -19.54
CA ARG A 78 7.25 3.37 -19.75
C ARG A 78 7.07 2.37 -18.59
N MET A 79 6.79 2.86 -17.38
CA MET A 79 6.53 2.01 -16.20
C MET A 79 5.10 1.43 -16.19
N VAL A 80 4.23 1.79 -17.14
CA VAL A 80 2.84 1.31 -17.17
C VAL A 80 2.73 -0.21 -17.14
N ARG A 81 3.65 -0.93 -17.81
CA ARG A 81 3.65 -2.40 -17.76
C ARG A 81 3.96 -2.93 -16.36
N ALA A 82 4.93 -2.34 -15.68
CA ALA A 82 5.28 -2.70 -14.30
C ALA A 82 4.13 -2.39 -13.32
N LEU A 83 3.46 -1.24 -13.49
CA LEU A 83 2.31 -0.89 -12.66
C LEU A 83 1.15 -1.87 -12.84
N ARG A 84 0.87 -2.31 -14.07
CA ARG A 84 -0.15 -3.34 -14.33
C ARG A 84 0.19 -4.65 -13.63
N GLU A 85 1.45 -5.11 -13.71
CA GLU A 85 1.89 -6.31 -13.01
C GLU A 85 1.75 -6.16 -11.48
N ALA A 86 2.08 -4.99 -10.93
CA ALA A 86 1.89 -4.70 -9.52
C ALA A 86 0.41 -4.76 -9.11
N CYS A 87 -0.50 -4.20 -9.91
CA CYS A 87 -1.94 -4.32 -9.71
C CYS A 87 -2.38 -5.80 -9.70
N ASP A 88 -1.96 -6.60 -10.69
CA ASP A 88 -2.31 -8.02 -10.76
C ASP A 88 -1.83 -8.79 -9.52
N VAL A 89 -0.65 -8.46 -8.99
CA VAL A 89 -0.11 -9.07 -7.76
C VAL A 89 -0.91 -8.65 -6.53
N ALA A 90 -1.25 -7.37 -6.42
CA ALA A 90 -2.02 -6.81 -5.32
C ALA A 90 -3.44 -7.41 -5.25
N GLU A 91 -4.13 -7.47 -6.38
CA GLU A 91 -5.47 -8.06 -6.51
C GLU A 91 -5.47 -9.52 -6.04
N ARG A 92 -4.55 -10.34 -6.55
CA ARG A 92 -4.39 -11.73 -6.08
C ARG A 92 -4.06 -11.85 -4.59
N GLY A 93 -3.38 -10.86 -4.01
CA GLY A 93 -3.12 -10.81 -2.56
C GLY A 93 -4.38 -10.48 -1.77
N ALA A 94 -5.17 -9.50 -2.25
CA ALA A 94 -6.40 -9.06 -1.61
C ALA A 94 -7.46 -10.17 -1.63
N ASP A 95 -7.62 -10.87 -2.76
CA ASP A 95 -8.55 -11.99 -2.90
C ASP A 95 -8.24 -13.12 -1.90
N ARG A 96 -6.96 -13.48 -1.76
CA ARG A 96 -6.53 -14.50 -0.79
C ARG A 96 -6.88 -14.10 0.65
N ARG A 97 -6.66 -12.84 1.02
CA ARG A 97 -7.03 -12.34 2.35
C ARG A 97 -8.53 -12.27 2.58
N ALA A 98 -9.32 -11.97 1.55
CA ALA A 98 -10.78 -11.99 1.65
C ALA A 98 -11.31 -13.40 1.96
N VAL A 99 -10.69 -14.43 1.39
CA VAL A 99 -11.00 -15.85 1.69
C VAL A 99 -10.62 -16.20 3.13
N GLU A 100 -9.44 -15.78 3.59
CA GLU A 100 -8.97 -16.05 4.97
C GLU A 100 -9.81 -15.32 6.03
N GLY A 101 -10.29 -14.11 5.74
CA GLY A 101 -11.14 -13.32 6.64
C GLY A 101 -12.56 -13.87 6.83
N HIS A 102 -13.05 -14.71 5.91
CA HIS A 102 -14.40 -15.30 5.99
C HIS A 102 -14.46 -16.59 6.83
N GLY A 103 -13.33 -17.15 7.26
CA GLY A 103 -13.27 -18.41 8.01
C GLY A 103 -13.34 -18.28 9.54
N ALA A 104 -13.41 -17.05 10.09
CA ALA A 104 -13.27 -16.82 11.54
C ALA A 104 -14.60 -16.66 12.30
N ASP A 105 -15.76 -16.65 11.63
CA ASP A 105 -17.08 -16.39 12.27
C ASP A 105 -18.09 -17.55 12.20
N SER A 106 -17.69 -18.74 11.75
CA SER A 106 -18.57 -19.93 11.84
C SER A 106 -18.39 -20.67 13.17
N SER A 107 -18.79 -20.05 14.27
CA SER A 107 -19.14 -20.82 15.47
C SER A 107 -20.49 -21.49 15.22
N ALA A 108 -20.49 -22.82 15.31
CA ALA A 108 -21.61 -23.69 14.99
C ALA A 108 -22.91 -23.31 15.71
N PRO A 109 -24.10 -23.57 15.10
CA PRO A 109 -25.34 -23.57 15.84
C PRO A 109 -25.27 -24.69 16.89
N GLY A 110 -25.32 -24.32 18.16
CA GLY A 110 -25.52 -25.28 19.24
C GLY A 110 -26.95 -25.81 19.17
N ASP A 111 -27.09 -27.04 18.70
CA ASP A 111 -28.30 -27.84 18.86
C ASP A 111 -28.39 -28.38 20.29
N ALA A 112 -29.65 -28.49 20.77
CA ALA A 112 -30.17 -29.13 21.99
C ALA A 112 -30.47 -28.23 23.20
#